data_AF-A0A924ZV35-F1
#
_entry.id   AF-A0A924ZV35-F1
#
_cell.length_a   1.000
_cell.length_b   1.000
_cell.length_c   1.000
_cell.angle_alpha   90.00
_cell.angle_beta   90.00
_cell.angle_gamma   90.00
#
_symmetry.space_group_name_H-M   'P 1'
#
loop_
_entity.id
_entity.type
_entity.pdbx_description
1 polymer ?
#
loop_
_entity_poly.entity_id
_entity_poly.type
_entity_poly.pdbx_seq_one_letter_code
_entity_poly.pdbx_strand_id
1 'polypeptide(L)'
;MWQAAWQHMDKEEKGEFPTTLTEFKKYTESRIADMAAHHGYVKAKHPAPFYSFDVGAKGYIKNVTFGQQFFTMSYQGGRDEFRVILNMSFFSAEYADIFKRFNFKRGEEMLCTSLPSYKGFSRNGQGPRITNMGELNAIISAIDEKVLTLHDHLQTISDIDALINGGFADLFQETYMPLRTVIIARLAGNFRFEELIEEINAFPEMKWGVDKDIYQEKWPKLRQYLRDEVKSII
;
A
#
# COMPACT_ATOMS: atom_id res chain seq x y z
N MET A 1 -6.02 23.31 -29.77
CA MET A 1 -5.23 22.55 -28.78
C MET A 1 -4.37 23.44 -27.90
N TRP A 2 -3.63 24.43 -28.44
CA TRP A 2 -2.77 25.31 -27.64
C TRP A 2 -3.51 26.22 -26.62
N GLN A 3 -4.66 26.82 -26.97
CA GLN A 3 -5.42 27.66 -26.03
C GLN A 3 -5.84 26.94 -24.73
N ALA A 4 -6.20 25.66 -24.80
CA ALA A 4 -6.56 24.87 -23.62
C ALA A 4 -5.35 24.57 -22.73
N ALA A 5 -4.16 24.39 -23.31
CA ALA A 5 -2.92 24.23 -22.56
C ALA A 5 -2.50 25.53 -21.85
N TRP A 6 -2.66 26.68 -22.54
CA TRP A 6 -2.37 28.00 -21.97
C TRP A 6 -3.34 28.38 -20.85
N GLN A 7 -4.64 28.15 -21.02
CA GLN A 7 -5.63 28.38 -19.95
C GLN A 7 -5.37 27.51 -18.72
N HIS A 8 -4.87 26.28 -18.91
CA HIS A 8 -4.48 25.41 -17.81
C HIS A 8 -3.27 25.94 -17.04
N MET A 9 -2.22 26.38 -17.76
CA MET A 9 -1.03 26.98 -17.14
C MET A 9 -1.38 28.28 -16.40
N ASP A 10 -2.22 29.12 -16.99
CA ASP A 10 -2.65 30.40 -16.41
C ASP A 10 -3.51 30.20 -15.14
N LYS A 11 -4.33 29.14 -15.07
CA LYS A 11 -5.05 28.75 -13.85
C LYS A 11 -4.13 28.17 -12.77
N GLU A 12 -3.13 27.38 -13.17
CA GLU A 12 -2.10 26.86 -12.28
C GLU A 12 -1.28 27.99 -11.63
N GLU A 13 -0.88 28.97 -12.42
CA GLU A 13 -0.17 30.17 -11.93
C GLU A 13 -1.05 31.05 -11.03
N LYS A 14 -2.37 31.08 -11.26
CA LYS A 14 -3.34 31.83 -10.43
C LYS A 14 -3.82 31.09 -9.18
N GLY A 15 -3.49 29.81 -9.02
CA GLY A 15 -3.95 29.00 -7.89
C GLY A 15 -5.47 28.79 -7.85
N GLU A 16 -6.13 28.75 -9.02
CA GLU A 16 -7.56 28.46 -9.10
C GLU A 16 -7.81 26.98 -8.81
N PHE A 17 -8.85 26.69 -8.01
CA PHE A 17 -9.23 25.31 -7.75
C PHE A 17 -9.82 24.65 -9.01
N PRO A 18 -9.41 23.42 -9.37
CA PRO A 18 -9.96 22.71 -10.51
C PRO A 18 -11.48 22.60 -10.45
N THR A 19 -12.18 22.75 -11.58
CA THR A 19 -13.66 22.66 -11.62
C THR A 19 -14.15 21.37 -12.28
N THR A 20 -13.24 20.61 -12.88
CA THR A 20 -13.51 19.31 -13.49
C THR A 20 -12.55 18.24 -12.95
N LEU A 21 -13.00 16.98 -12.97
CA LEU A 21 -12.17 15.85 -12.55
C LEU A 21 -10.90 15.72 -13.41
N THR A 22 -10.99 16.05 -14.69
CA THR A 22 -9.85 16.01 -15.61
C THR A 22 -8.78 17.04 -15.25
N GLU A 23 -9.18 18.29 -14.98
CA GLU A 23 -8.24 19.33 -14.49
C GLU A 23 -7.65 18.93 -13.13
N PHE A 24 -8.50 18.45 -12.21
CA PHE A 24 -8.07 18.02 -10.87
C PHE A 24 -7.02 16.91 -10.92
N LYS A 25 -7.27 15.88 -11.75
CA LYS A 25 -6.36 14.78 -11.98
C LYS A 25 -5.04 15.29 -12.55
N LYS A 26 -5.08 16.09 -13.62
CA LYS A 26 -3.87 16.59 -14.27
C LYS A 26 -3.00 17.42 -13.32
N TYR A 27 -3.62 18.32 -12.55
CA TYR A 27 -2.95 19.12 -11.54
C TYR A 27 -2.31 18.25 -10.44
N THR A 28 -3.06 17.29 -9.92
CA THR A 28 -2.54 16.45 -8.83
C THR A 28 -1.43 15.50 -9.33
N GLU A 29 -1.58 14.92 -10.52
CA GLU A 29 -0.59 14.01 -11.09
C GLU A 29 0.75 14.68 -11.40
N SER A 30 0.76 15.97 -11.78
CA SER A 30 2.02 16.69 -12.02
C SER A 30 2.79 16.87 -10.70
N ARG A 31 2.13 17.35 -9.66
CA ARG A 31 2.72 17.56 -8.33
C ARG A 31 3.24 16.27 -7.70
N ILE A 32 2.47 15.20 -7.82
CA ILE A 32 2.87 13.90 -7.28
C ILE A 32 4.02 13.28 -8.08
N ALA A 33 4.12 13.53 -9.39
CA ALA A 33 5.22 12.99 -10.19
C ALA A 33 6.58 13.54 -9.72
N ASP A 34 6.65 14.85 -9.43
CA ASP A 34 7.89 15.48 -8.96
C ASP A 34 8.27 14.98 -7.56
N MET A 35 7.29 14.88 -6.65
CA MET A 35 7.50 14.30 -5.31
C MET A 35 7.94 12.84 -5.38
N ALA A 36 7.26 12.02 -6.18
CA ALA A 36 7.60 10.61 -6.35
C ALA A 36 9.04 10.45 -6.83
N ALA A 37 9.46 11.26 -7.80
CA ALA A 37 10.83 11.25 -8.31
C ALA A 37 11.86 11.61 -7.22
N HIS A 38 11.57 12.60 -6.37
CA HIS A 38 12.41 12.97 -5.22
C HIS A 38 12.60 11.79 -4.27
N HIS A 39 11.53 11.03 -4.00
CA HIS A 39 11.58 9.84 -3.17
C HIS A 39 12.13 8.60 -3.89
N GLY A 40 12.67 8.73 -5.11
CA GLY A 40 13.30 7.64 -5.86
C GLY A 40 12.31 6.68 -6.55
N TYR A 41 11.05 7.09 -6.69
CA TYR A 41 10.07 6.34 -7.47
C TYR A 41 10.14 6.68 -8.96
N VAL A 42 9.82 5.69 -9.78
CA VAL A 42 9.67 5.83 -11.23
C VAL A 42 8.27 5.43 -11.68
N LYS A 43 7.72 6.14 -12.67
CA LYS A 43 6.43 5.77 -13.27
C LYS A 43 6.53 4.41 -13.94
N ALA A 44 5.67 3.48 -13.53
CA ALA A 44 5.66 2.13 -14.06
C ALA A 44 4.26 1.51 -13.98
N LYS A 45 4.08 0.37 -14.66
CA LYS A 45 2.87 -0.45 -14.51
C LYS A 45 3.01 -1.33 -13.28
N HIS A 46 1.91 -1.52 -12.56
CA HIS A 46 1.86 -2.43 -11.41
C HIS A 46 2.41 -3.82 -11.78
N PRO A 47 3.33 -4.41 -10.99
CA PRO A 47 4.04 -5.65 -11.36
C PRO A 47 3.18 -6.92 -11.32
N ALA A 48 2.07 -6.92 -10.57
CA ALA A 48 1.19 -8.08 -10.43
C ALA A 48 -0.32 -7.74 -10.62
N PRO A 49 -1.16 -8.71 -11.06
CA PRO A 49 -2.61 -8.59 -10.96
C PRO A 49 -3.03 -8.55 -9.49
N PHE A 50 -3.72 -7.48 -9.10
CA PHE A 50 -4.27 -7.35 -7.75
C PHE A 50 -5.79 -7.29 -7.80
N TYR A 51 -6.45 -7.81 -6.75
CA TYR A 51 -7.91 -7.99 -6.64
C TYR A 51 -8.76 -6.72 -6.86
N SER A 52 -8.15 -5.53 -6.88
CA SER A 52 -8.83 -4.24 -7.03
C SER A 52 -8.12 -3.26 -7.97
N PHE A 53 -7.01 -3.65 -8.61
CA PHE A 53 -6.34 -2.82 -9.61
C PHE A 53 -6.34 -3.55 -10.95
N ASP A 54 -6.79 -2.85 -11.99
CA ASP A 54 -6.62 -3.33 -13.35
C ASP A 54 -5.15 -3.65 -13.59
N VAL A 55 -4.88 -4.84 -14.13
CA VAL A 55 -3.55 -5.20 -14.63
C VAL A 55 -3.09 -4.09 -15.57
N GLY A 56 -1.96 -3.47 -15.23
CA GLY A 56 -1.45 -2.32 -16.00
C GLY A 56 -1.87 -0.95 -15.49
N ALA A 57 -2.50 -0.86 -14.31
CA ALA A 57 -2.65 0.40 -13.58
C ALA A 57 -1.29 1.10 -13.49
N LYS A 58 -1.26 2.34 -13.98
CA LYS A 58 -0.06 3.18 -13.94
C LYS A 58 0.09 3.73 -12.53
N GLY A 59 1.25 3.52 -11.95
CA GLY A 59 1.60 4.04 -10.64
C GLY A 59 3.08 4.36 -10.60
N TYR A 60 3.64 4.24 -9.41
CA TYR A 60 5.01 4.58 -9.11
C TYR A 60 5.66 3.38 -8.41
N ILE A 61 6.80 2.92 -8.91
CA ILE A 61 7.59 1.81 -8.33
C ILE A 61 8.90 2.37 -7.79
N LYS A 62 9.34 1.86 -6.64
CA LYS A 62 10.68 2.04 -6.09
C LYS A 62 11.24 0.67 -5.73
N ASN A 63 12.47 0.38 -6.17
CA ASN A 63 13.17 -0.82 -5.74
C ASN A 63 13.83 -0.57 -4.38
N VAL A 64 13.75 -1.56 -3.49
CA VAL A 64 14.32 -1.55 -2.14
C VAL A 64 14.98 -2.90 -1.86
N THR A 65 15.71 -3.05 -0.76
CA THR A 65 16.51 -4.25 -0.50
C THR A 65 15.67 -5.53 -0.46
N PHE A 66 14.46 -5.48 0.12
CA PHE A 66 13.59 -6.67 0.19
C PHE A 66 12.72 -6.91 -1.06
N GLY A 67 12.78 -6.02 -2.06
CA GLY A 67 11.98 -6.13 -3.28
C GLY A 67 11.52 -4.78 -3.82
N GLN A 68 10.21 -4.56 -3.90
CA GLN A 68 9.63 -3.37 -4.52
C GLN A 68 8.55 -2.73 -3.65
N GLN A 69 8.57 -1.41 -3.58
CA GLN A 69 7.48 -0.59 -3.09
C GLN A 69 6.71 -0.02 -4.27
N PHE A 70 5.41 0.08 -4.12
CA PHE A 70 4.53 0.60 -5.15
C PHE A 70 3.45 1.48 -4.54
N PHE A 71 3.06 2.52 -5.27
CA PHE A 71 1.81 3.20 -5.00
C PHE A 71 1.05 3.63 -6.26
N THR A 72 -0.27 3.66 -6.14
CA THR A 72 -1.21 4.18 -7.14
C THR A 72 -2.10 5.23 -6.54
N MET A 73 -2.54 6.14 -7.40
CA MET A 73 -3.61 7.07 -7.09
C MET A 73 -4.80 6.80 -7.99
N SER A 74 -5.99 6.86 -7.40
CA SER A 74 -7.23 7.02 -8.13
C SER A 74 -7.93 8.30 -7.69
N TYR A 75 -8.73 8.84 -8.61
CA TYR A 75 -9.41 10.12 -8.43
C TYR A 75 -10.90 9.88 -8.59
N GLN A 76 -11.67 10.44 -7.66
CA GLN A 76 -13.13 10.45 -7.71
C GLN A 76 -13.61 11.89 -7.57
N GLY A 77 -14.82 12.18 -8.04
CA GLY A 77 -15.45 13.48 -7.84
C GLY A 77 -16.12 14.08 -9.07
N GLY A 78 -16.52 15.34 -8.92
CA GLY A 78 -17.32 16.11 -9.88
C GLY A 78 -17.39 17.59 -9.49
N ARG A 79 -18.45 18.31 -9.91
CA ARG A 79 -18.55 19.78 -9.78
C ARG A 79 -18.28 20.35 -8.39
N ASP A 80 -18.61 19.63 -7.31
CA ASP A 80 -18.65 20.21 -5.95
C ASP A 80 -17.64 19.58 -4.97
N GLU A 81 -16.99 18.49 -5.36
CA GLU A 81 -15.94 17.84 -4.56
C GLU A 81 -15.09 16.87 -5.38
N PHE A 82 -13.83 16.74 -4.98
CA PHE A 82 -12.89 15.73 -5.43
C PHE A 82 -12.36 14.89 -4.27
N ARG A 83 -11.79 13.75 -4.60
CA ARG A 83 -11.14 12.81 -3.68
C ARG A 83 -9.89 12.26 -4.34
N VAL A 84 -8.84 12.13 -3.56
CA VAL A 84 -7.63 11.38 -3.90
C VAL A 84 -7.61 10.13 -3.06
N ILE A 85 -7.50 8.98 -3.71
CA ILE A 85 -7.36 7.68 -3.05
C ILE A 85 -5.95 7.17 -3.36
N LEU A 86 -5.11 7.10 -2.33
CA LEU A 86 -3.76 6.58 -2.41
C LEU A 86 -3.74 5.13 -1.91
N ASN A 87 -3.21 4.24 -2.73
CA ASN A 87 -3.04 2.84 -2.41
C ASN A 87 -1.57 2.50 -2.48
N MET A 88 -1.09 1.72 -1.52
CA MET A 88 0.31 1.36 -1.43
C MET A 88 0.45 -0.14 -1.29
N SER A 89 1.56 -0.64 -1.78
CA SER A 89 1.85 -2.05 -1.71
C SER A 89 3.35 -2.32 -1.75
N PHE A 90 3.68 -3.48 -1.22
CA PHE A 90 5.02 -4.01 -1.15
C PHE A 90 5.03 -5.39 -1.81
N PHE A 91 6.09 -5.66 -2.55
CA PHE A 91 6.34 -6.93 -3.19
C PHE A 91 7.71 -7.46 -2.75
N SER A 92 7.74 -8.70 -2.28
CA SER A 92 8.94 -9.51 -2.10
C SER A 92 8.74 -10.82 -2.86
N ALA A 93 9.75 -11.24 -3.60
CA ALA A 93 9.70 -12.49 -4.35
C ALA A 93 9.59 -13.69 -3.40
N GLU A 94 10.35 -13.68 -2.31
CA GLU A 94 10.37 -14.71 -1.27
C GLU A 94 9.01 -14.83 -0.59
N TYR A 95 8.41 -13.69 -0.23
CA TYR A 95 7.05 -13.66 0.30
C TYR A 95 6.03 -14.22 -0.70
N ALA A 96 6.09 -13.77 -1.96
CA ALA A 96 5.18 -14.21 -3.01
C ALA A 96 5.31 -15.73 -3.28
N ASP A 97 6.52 -16.27 -3.26
CA ASP A 97 6.77 -17.69 -3.51
C ASP A 97 6.22 -18.58 -2.40
N ILE A 98 6.23 -18.13 -1.14
CA ILE A 98 5.53 -18.81 -0.05
C ILE A 98 4.03 -18.84 -0.35
N PHE A 99 3.41 -17.71 -0.73
CA PHE A 99 1.99 -17.68 -1.04
C PHE A 99 1.59 -18.62 -2.19
N LYS A 100 2.40 -18.66 -3.25
CA LYS A 100 2.21 -19.57 -4.39
C LYS A 100 2.32 -21.03 -3.98
N ARG A 101 3.28 -21.40 -3.13
CA ARG A 101 3.49 -22.78 -2.67
C ARG A 101 2.24 -23.37 -2.02
N PHE A 102 1.51 -22.55 -1.28
CA PHE A 102 0.26 -22.96 -0.62
C PHE A 102 -0.98 -22.72 -1.47
N ASN A 103 -0.85 -22.22 -2.70
CA ASN A 103 -1.97 -21.93 -3.60
C ASN A 103 -3.05 -21.07 -2.91
N PHE A 104 -2.62 -20.04 -2.18
CA PHE A 104 -3.53 -19.02 -1.65
C PHE A 104 -4.09 -18.17 -2.81
N LYS A 105 -5.18 -17.41 -2.58
CA LYS A 105 -5.87 -16.71 -3.67
C LYS A 105 -4.93 -15.70 -4.34
N ARG A 106 -4.99 -15.64 -5.68
CA ARG A 106 -4.13 -14.78 -6.51
C ARG A 106 -4.31 -13.31 -6.12
N GLY A 107 -3.22 -12.60 -5.83
CA GLY A 107 -3.25 -11.20 -5.36
C GLY A 107 -2.95 -11.04 -3.86
N GLU A 108 -2.87 -12.14 -3.09
CA GLU A 108 -2.36 -12.10 -1.70
C GLU A 108 -0.83 -12.14 -1.61
N GLU A 109 -0.15 -12.38 -2.74
CA GLU A 109 1.31 -12.40 -2.92
C GLU A 109 1.96 -11.03 -2.71
N MET A 110 1.16 -9.96 -2.61
CA MET A 110 1.62 -8.62 -2.27
C MET A 110 1.08 -8.18 -0.92
N LEU A 111 1.96 -7.58 -0.13
CA LEU A 111 1.56 -6.90 1.08
C LEU A 111 1.01 -5.54 0.68
N CYS A 112 -0.31 -5.43 0.59
CA CYS A 112 -0.96 -4.14 0.37
C CYS A 112 -1.33 -3.51 1.70
N THR A 113 -0.99 -2.24 1.84
CA THR A 113 -1.54 -1.36 2.86
C THR A 113 -2.23 -0.21 2.14
N SER A 114 -3.52 -0.06 2.36
CA SER A 114 -4.20 1.16 1.98
C SER A 114 -3.93 2.19 3.07
N LEU A 115 -3.85 3.46 2.70
CA LEU A 115 -3.69 4.55 3.65
C LEU A 115 -4.91 4.98 4.50
N PRO A 116 -6.14 4.44 4.40
CA PRO A 116 -7.22 4.88 5.27
C PRO A 116 -7.00 4.53 6.75
N SER A 117 -5.88 3.89 7.08
CA SER A 117 -5.42 3.64 8.45
C SER A 117 -4.64 4.82 9.09
N TYR A 118 -4.16 5.79 8.30
CA TYR A 118 -3.54 7.00 8.84
C TYR A 118 -4.62 8.01 9.21
N LYS A 119 -4.75 8.35 10.50
CA LYS A 119 -5.71 9.37 11.01
C LYS A 119 -5.69 10.61 10.12
N GLY A 120 -6.73 10.79 9.29
CA GLY A 120 -6.85 11.89 8.32
C GLY A 120 -7.27 11.46 6.91
N PHE A 121 -7.01 10.20 6.53
CA PHE A 121 -7.52 9.61 5.27
C PHE A 121 -8.70 8.68 5.62
N SER A 122 -9.87 8.94 5.06
CA SER A 122 -11.17 8.35 5.43
C SER A 122 -11.17 6.84 5.74
N ARG A 123 -11.77 6.47 6.87
CA ARG A 123 -11.98 5.08 7.36
C ARG A 123 -12.79 4.16 6.43
N ASN A 124 -13.45 4.71 5.40
CA ASN A 124 -14.34 3.96 4.50
C ASN A 124 -13.79 3.85 3.07
N GLY A 125 -12.49 4.05 2.87
CA GLY A 125 -11.85 3.90 1.55
C GLY A 125 -12.21 4.98 0.52
N GLN A 126 -12.97 6.02 0.91
CA GLN A 126 -13.40 7.09 0.00
C GLN A 126 -12.47 8.31 -0.02
N GLY A 127 -11.33 8.26 0.67
CA GLY A 127 -10.44 9.42 0.82
C GLY A 127 -11.10 10.64 1.51
N PRO A 128 -10.33 11.67 1.86
CA PRO A 128 -10.87 12.95 2.31
C PRO A 128 -11.58 13.69 1.17
N ARG A 129 -12.63 14.45 1.49
CA ARG A 129 -13.28 15.37 0.56
C ARG A 129 -12.38 16.58 0.32
N ILE A 130 -12.28 17.01 -0.93
CA ILE A 130 -11.43 18.14 -1.38
C ILE A 130 -12.30 19.10 -2.18
N THR A 131 -12.42 20.33 -1.69
CA THR A 131 -13.32 21.38 -2.20
C THR A 131 -12.59 22.68 -2.52
N ASN A 132 -11.32 22.80 -2.12
CA ASN A 132 -10.50 23.99 -2.35
C ASN A 132 -9.01 23.64 -2.42
N MET A 133 -8.21 24.62 -2.83
CA MET A 133 -6.76 24.47 -2.98
C MET A 133 -6.02 24.22 -1.68
N GLY A 134 -6.49 24.77 -0.56
CA GLY A 134 -5.87 24.57 0.75
C GLY A 134 -5.93 23.10 1.18
N GLU A 135 -7.09 22.47 1.02
CA GLU A 135 -7.30 21.05 1.29
C GLU A 135 -6.46 20.16 0.37
N LEU A 136 -6.40 20.48 -0.93
CA LEU A 136 -5.58 19.74 -1.89
C LEU A 136 -4.10 19.81 -1.53
N ASN A 137 -3.59 21.01 -1.26
CA ASN A 137 -2.20 21.21 -0.88
C ASN A 137 -1.86 20.49 0.44
N ALA A 138 -2.75 20.53 1.43
CA ALA A 138 -2.56 19.80 2.68
C ALA A 138 -2.47 18.28 2.47
N ILE A 139 -3.27 17.72 1.57
CA ILE A 139 -3.20 16.30 1.21
C ILE A 139 -1.91 15.97 0.49
N ILE A 140 -1.50 16.78 -0.49
CA ILE A 140 -0.25 16.59 -1.23
C ILE A 140 0.94 16.63 -0.26
N SER A 141 1.00 17.63 0.64
CA SER A 141 2.04 17.71 1.67
C SER A 141 2.02 16.51 2.61
N ALA A 142 0.85 16.03 3.03
CA ALA A 142 0.76 14.85 3.88
C ALA A 142 1.25 13.57 3.17
N ILE A 143 1.03 13.45 1.85
CA ILE A 143 1.59 12.36 1.05
C ILE A 143 3.13 12.44 1.05
N ASP A 144 3.70 13.63 0.85
CA ASP A 144 5.17 13.82 0.83
C ASP A 144 5.81 13.51 2.20
N GLU A 145 5.41 14.31 3.20
CA GLU A 145 6.09 14.42 4.48
C GLU A 145 5.87 13.20 5.37
N LYS A 146 4.76 12.48 5.17
CA LYS A 146 4.37 11.35 6.04
C LYS A 146 4.44 10.04 5.30
N VAL A 147 3.83 9.97 4.12
CA VAL A 147 3.66 8.71 3.42
C VAL A 147 4.93 8.30 2.69
N LEU A 148 5.41 9.11 1.76
CA LEU A 148 6.58 8.79 0.97
C LEU A 148 7.84 8.77 1.85
N THR A 149 7.90 9.69 2.83
CA THR A 149 8.94 9.67 3.86
C THR A 149 8.92 8.38 4.69
N LEU A 150 7.76 7.85 5.10
CA LEU A 150 7.70 6.54 5.77
C LEU A 150 8.25 5.44 4.85
N HIS A 151 7.85 5.43 3.58
CA HIS A 151 8.35 4.46 2.60
C HIS A 151 9.87 4.52 2.43
N ASP A 152 10.49 5.69 2.52
CA ASP A 152 11.96 5.80 2.51
C ASP A 152 12.64 5.06 3.66
N HIS A 153 11.97 4.92 4.80
CA HIS A 153 12.50 4.16 5.94
C HIS A 153 12.25 2.66 5.83
N LEU A 154 11.29 2.22 5.00
CA LEU A 154 10.93 0.81 4.84
C LEU A 154 11.81 0.12 3.78
N GLN A 155 13.10 -0.06 4.07
CA GLN A 155 14.07 -0.58 3.09
C GLN A 155 14.27 -2.09 3.14
N THR A 156 13.97 -2.72 4.27
CA THR A 156 14.22 -4.14 4.55
C THR A 156 12.95 -4.85 5.00
N ILE A 157 12.95 -6.19 4.96
CA ILE A 157 11.82 -6.97 5.45
C ILE A 157 11.63 -6.80 6.97
N SER A 158 12.70 -6.49 7.71
CA SER A 158 12.68 -6.16 9.14
C SER A 158 11.91 -4.88 9.41
N ASP A 159 12.05 -3.87 8.55
CA ASP A 159 11.32 -2.61 8.69
C ASP A 159 9.81 -2.84 8.49
N ILE A 160 9.45 -3.72 7.54
CA ILE A 160 8.08 -4.15 7.30
C ILE A 160 7.54 -4.98 8.48
N ASP A 161 8.35 -5.87 9.04
CA ASP A 161 8.02 -6.62 10.25
C ASP A 161 7.77 -5.69 11.43
N ALA A 162 8.63 -4.70 11.67
CA ALA A 162 8.44 -3.69 12.71
C ALA A 162 7.19 -2.84 12.48
N LEU A 163 6.82 -2.60 11.22
CA LEU A 163 5.59 -1.89 10.86
C LEU A 163 4.33 -2.67 11.25
N ILE A 164 4.32 -3.98 11.00
CA ILE A 164 3.14 -4.85 11.14
C ILE A 164 3.06 -5.49 12.53
N ASN A 165 4.19 -5.92 13.08
CA ASN A 165 4.31 -6.71 14.29
C ASN A 165 4.95 -5.93 15.46
N GLY A 166 5.38 -4.70 15.20
CA GLY A 166 6.03 -3.83 16.19
C GLY A 166 5.15 -2.66 16.65
N GLY A 167 5.78 -1.60 17.16
CA GLY A 167 5.11 -0.46 17.79
C GLY A 167 4.24 0.40 16.85
N PHE A 168 4.23 0.10 15.55
CA PHE A 168 3.40 0.78 14.56
C PHE A 168 2.17 -0.05 14.13
N ALA A 169 1.98 -1.26 14.67
CA ALA A 169 0.87 -2.14 14.31
C ALA A 169 -0.51 -1.46 14.44
N ASP A 170 -0.65 -0.56 15.41
CA ASP A 170 -1.88 0.21 15.66
C ASP A 170 -2.27 1.13 14.49
N LEU A 171 -1.30 1.55 13.69
CA LEU A 171 -1.54 2.35 12.48
C LEU A 171 -2.02 1.50 11.30
N PHE A 172 -1.98 0.17 11.39
CA PHE A 172 -2.29 -0.75 10.29
C PHE A 172 -3.33 -1.80 10.67
N GLN A 173 -4.07 -1.61 11.78
CA GLN A 173 -5.01 -2.60 12.35
C GLN A 173 -6.06 -3.12 11.35
N GLU A 174 -6.49 -2.31 10.37
CA GLU A 174 -7.45 -2.74 9.33
C GLU A 174 -6.83 -3.73 8.31
N THR A 175 -5.52 -3.96 8.40
CA THR A 175 -4.73 -4.84 7.53
C THR A 175 -4.21 -6.09 8.25
N TYR A 176 -4.55 -6.31 9.53
CA TYR A 176 -4.09 -7.48 10.28
C TYR A 176 -4.61 -8.76 9.62
N MET A 177 -3.75 -9.39 8.83
CA MET A 177 -3.98 -10.66 8.18
C MET A 177 -2.97 -11.64 8.78
N PRO A 178 -3.42 -12.55 9.67
CA PRO A 178 -2.53 -13.44 10.43
C PRO A 178 -1.46 -14.15 9.58
N LEU A 179 -1.82 -14.60 8.37
CA LEU A 179 -0.89 -15.27 7.45
C LEU A 179 0.28 -14.35 7.05
N ARG A 180 -0.02 -13.08 6.74
CA ARG A 180 1.00 -12.10 6.32
C ARG A 180 1.95 -11.80 7.47
N THR A 181 1.39 -11.57 8.66
CA THR A 181 2.10 -11.33 9.91
C THR A 181 3.17 -12.39 10.17
N VAL A 182 2.83 -13.68 10.13
CA VAL A 182 3.79 -14.75 10.45
C VAL A 182 4.80 -15.01 9.35
N ILE A 183 4.41 -14.87 8.08
CA ILE A 183 5.33 -15.06 6.96
C ILE A 183 6.40 -13.96 7.01
N ILE A 184 5.98 -12.71 7.21
CA ILE A 184 6.89 -11.57 7.34
C ILE A 184 7.77 -11.72 8.57
N ALA A 185 7.20 -12.07 9.73
CA ALA A 185 7.98 -12.32 10.95
C ALA A 185 9.05 -13.40 10.74
N ARG A 186 8.72 -14.47 10.00
CA ARG A 186 9.69 -15.52 9.71
C ARG A 186 10.81 -15.04 8.80
N LEU A 187 10.46 -14.40 7.68
CA LEU A 187 11.44 -13.85 6.74
C LEU A 187 12.34 -12.81 7.41
N ALA A 188 11.76 -12.02 8.32
CA ALA A 188 12.46 -11.03 9.11
C ALA A 188 13.17 -11.57 10.37
N GLY A 189 13.26 -12.90 10.54
CA GLY A 189 13.98 -13.48 11.68
C GLY A 189 13.47 -12.99 13.05
N ASN A 190 12.21 -12.58 13.14
CA ASN A 190 11.63 -11.99 14.33
C ASN A 190 11.63 -13.01 15.48
N PHE A 191 12.22 -12.64 16.62
CA PHE A 191 12.33 -13.51 17.79
C PHE A 191 10.97 -13.93 18.38
N ARG A 192 9.92 -13.14 18.13
CA ARG A 192 8.54 -13.44 18.54
C ARG A 192 7.79 -14.36 17.59
N PHE A 193 8.43 -14.90 16.55
CA PHE A 193 7.77 -15.71 15.53
C PHE A 193 6.90 -16.84 16.12
N GLU A 194 7.40 -17.56 17.12
CA GLU A 194 6.64 -18.64 17.77
C GLU A 194 5.48 -18.10 18.62
N GLU A 195 5.68 -16.98 19.33
CA GLU A 195 4.61 -16.31 20.09
C GLU A 195 3.48 -15.86 19.17
N LEU A 196 3.82 -15.25 18.02
CA LEU A 196 2.85 -14.80 17.02
C LEU A 196 2.03 -15.97 16.48
N ILE A 197 2.65 -17.14 16.25
CA ILE A 197 1.92 -18.35 15.87
C ILE A 197 0.89 -18.74 16.94
N GLU A 198 1.27 -18.71 18.22
CA GLU A 198 0.35 -19.08 19.30
C GLU A 198 -0.78 -18.07 19.51
N GLU A 199 -0.48 -16.77 19.43
CA GLU A 199 -1.49 -15.70 19.43
C GLU A 199 -2.51 -15.96 18.32
N ILE A 200 -2.04 -16.28 17.12
CA ILE A 200 -2.87 -16.54 15.95
C ILE A 200 -3.69 -17.84 16.12
N ASN A 201 -3.14 -18.89 16.75
CA ASN A 201 -3.89 -20.11 17.06
C ASN A 201 -5.01 -19.88 18.06
N ALA A 202 -4.83 -18.96 19.00
CA ALA A 202 -5.82 -18.63 20.02
C ALA A 202 -7.08 -17.94 19.46
N PHE A 203 -7.02 -17.43 18.23
CA PHE A 203 -8.14 -16.73 17.57
C PHE A 203 -8.50 -17.33 16.20
N PRO A 204 -9.06 -18.56 16.16
CA PRO A 204 -9.38 -19.26 14.92
C PRO A 204 -10.45 -18.57 14.05
N GLU A 205 -11.25 -17.68 14.65
CA GLU A 205 -12.32 -16.93 13.98
C GLU A 205 -11.82 -15.65 13.28
N MET A 206 -10.51 -15.37 13.29
CA MET A 206 -9.94 -14.20 12.62
C MET A 206 -10.19 -14.22 11.10
N LYS A 207 -10.20 -13.05 10.47
CA LYS A 207 -10.21 -12.94 9.01
C LYS A 207 -8.81 -13.29 8.48
N TRP A 208 -8.64 -14.54 8.06
CA TRP A 208 -7.38 -15.08 7.54
C TRP A 208 -6.98 -14.54 6.16
N GLY A 209 -7.88 -13.79 5.50
CA GLY A 209 -7.74 -13.42 4.08
C GLY A 209 -8.22 -14.52 3.12
N VAL A 210 -8.29 -15.78 3.60
CA VAL A 210 -8.72 -16.96 2.84
C VAL A 210 -9.99 -17.60 3.43
N ASP A 211 -10.63 -18.47 2.67
CA ASP A 211 -11.82 -19.20 3.13
C ASP A 211 -11.47 -20.11 4.32
N LYS A 212 -12.38 -20.26 5.30
CA LYS A 212 -12.12 -20.95 6.57
C LYS A 212 -11.62 -22.39 6.36
N ASP A 213 -12.20 -23.12 5.42
CA ASP A 213 -11.82 -24.51 5.11
C ASP A 213 -10.40 -24.60 4.53
N ILE A 214 -10.04 -23.65 3.66
CA ILE A 214 -8.71 -23.53 3.06
C ILE A 214 -7.67 -23.22 4.14
N TYR A 215 -8.00 -22.32 5.06
CA TYR A 215 -7.14 -22.00 6.20
C TYR A 215 -6.91 -23.23 7.08
N GLN A 216 -7.97 -23.91 7.51
CA GLN A 216 -7.85 -25.07 8.41
C GLN A 216 -6.98 -26.18 7.82
N GLU A 217 -7.06 -26.40 6.51
CA GLU A 217 -6.25 -27.40 5.81
C GLU A 217 -4.78 -26.97 5.64
N LYS A 218 -4.54 -25.70 5.28
CA LYS A 218 -3.21 -25.21 4.87
C LYS A 218 -2.38 -24.67 6.03
N TRP A 219 -3.01 -24.17 7.07
CA TRP A 219 -2.32 -23.53 8.19
C TRP A 219 -1.31 -24.44 8.91
N PRO A 220 -1.66 -25.70 9.26
CA PRO A 220 -0.68 -26.60 9.87
C PRO A 220 0.54 -26.82 8.97
N LYS A 221 0.31 -27.00 7.66
CA LYS A 221 1.36 -27.19 6.65
C LYS A 221 2.24 -25.94 6.50
N LEU A 222 1.62 -24.75 6.48
CA LEU A 222 2.34 -23.48 6.39
C LEU A 222 3.23 -23.26 7.60
N ARG A 223 2.72 -23.42 8.83
CA ARG A 223 3.53 -23.24 10.04
C ARG A 223 4.76 -24.15 10.05
N GLN A 224 4.55 -25.43 9.72
CA GLN A 224 5.65 -26.38 9.66
C GLN A 224 6.67 -25.97 8.61
N TYR A 225 6.23 -25.61 7.41
CA TYR A 225 7.10 -25.11 6.35
C TYR A 225 7.90 -23.87 6.77
N LEU A 226 7.26 -22.91 7.42
CA LEU A 226 7.92 -21.70 7.91
C LEU A 226 9.03 -22.03 8.92
N ARG A 227 8.83 -23.00 9.81
CA ARG A 227 9.82 -23.46 10.79
C ARG A 227 10.98 -24.21 10.14
N ASP A 228 10.64 -25.17 9.29
CA ASP A 228 11.57 -26.21 8.85
C ASP A 228 12.35 -25.80 7.58
N GLU A 229 11.69 -25.12 6.65
CA GLU A 229 12.24 -24.88 5.30
C GLU A 229 12.53 -23.40 5.01
N VAL A 230 11.77 -22.45 5.59
CA VAL A 230 11.99 -21.02 5.34
C VAL A 230 13.08 -20.48 6.24
N LYS A 231 14.08 -19.84 5.64
CA LYS A 231 15.15 -19.11 6.33
C LYS A 231 14.86 -17.61 6.33
N SER A 232 15.36 -16.93 7.35
CA SER A 232 15.38 -15.46 7.34
C SER A 232 16.25 -14.96 6.18
N ILE A 233 15.87 -13.81 5.62
CA ILE A 233 16.56 -13.13 4.52
C ILE A 233 17.29 -11.86 4.99
N ILE A 234 17.45 -11.70 6.31
CA ILE A 234 18.27 -10.67 6.93
C ILE A 234 19.69 -11.21 7.13
#